data_AF-A0A2T1CUD4-F1
#
_entry.id   AF-A0A2T1CUD4-F1
#
_cell.length_a   1.000
_cell.length_b   1.000
_cell.length_c   1.000
_cell.angle_alpha   90.00
_cell.angle_beta   90.00
_cell.angle_gamma   90.00
#
_symmetry.space_group_name_H-M   'P 1'
#
loop_
_entity.id
_entity.type
_entity.pdbx_description
1 polymer ?
#
loop_
_entity_poly.entity_id
_entity_poly.type
_entity_poly.pdbx_seq_one_letter_code
_entity_poly.pdbx_strand_id
1 'polypeptide(L)' 'MTSKPERSPLMRLRVQRFLTQQQLADALGVTETTVRNWEAGRSRPKLTPAQYKKLLEILQITPDELPDEFGTPGRQNEP' A
#
# COMPACT_ATOMS: atom_id res chain seq x y z
N MET A 1 -9.23 26.60 -0.03
CA MET A 1 -8.07 25.97 -0.68
C MET A 1 -8.16 24.49 -0.37
N THR A 2 -8.61 23.65 -1.30
CA THR A 2 -8.80 22.21 -1.05
C THR A 2 -7.46 21.51 -1.11
N SER A 3 -6.92 21.11 0.05
CA SER A 3 -5.74 20.25 0.12
C SER A 3 -5.99 18.99 -0.70
N LYS A 4 -5.13 18.75 -1.69
CA LYS A 4 -5.08 17.51 -2.47
C LYS A 4 -4.99 16.36 -1.46
N PRO A 5 -5.85 15.33 -1.49
CA PRO A 5 -5.72 14.22 -0.56
C PRO A 5 -4.31 13.65 -0.73
N GLU A 6 -3.53 13.66 0.35
CA GLU A 6 -2.19 13.10 0.32
C GLU A 6 -2.30 11.64 -0.11
N ARG A 7 -1.61 11.31 -1.21
CA ARG A 7 -1.58 9.94 -1.73
C ARG A 7 -1.05 9.04 -0.62
N SER A 8 -1.70 7.90 -0.41
CA SER A 8 -1.29 6.98 0.64
C SER A 8 0.15 6.50 0.46
N PRO A 9 0.86 6.15 1.54
CA PRO A 9 2.26 5.74 1.46
C PRO A 9 2.50 4.59 0.48
N LEU A 10 1.66 3.54 0.52
CA LEU A 10 1.77 2.42 -0.41
C LEU A 10 1.52 2.84 -1.86
N MET A 11 0.50 3.68 -2.10
CA MET A 11 0.19 4.18 -3.44
C MET A 11 1.37 4.95 -4.04
N ARG A 12 2.08 5.74 -3.23
CA ARG A 12 3.26 6.49 -3.68
C ARG A 12 4.35 5.55 -4.18
N LEU A 13 4.70 4.54 -3.39
CA LEU A 13 5.71 3.55 -3.75
C LEU A 13 5.31 2.77 -5.01
N ARG A 14 4.05 2.33 -5.09
CA ARG A 14 3.52 1.59 -6.24
C ARG A 14 3.61 2.42 -7.53
N VAL A 15 3.15 3.67 -7.49
CA VAL A 15 3.14 4.56 -8.67
C VAL A 15 4.55 4.94 -9.11
N GLN A 16 5.50 5.11 -8.17
CA GLN A 16 6.91 5.33 -8.49
C GLN A 16 7.55 4.15 -9.25
N ARG A 17 6.99 2.94 -9.10
CA ARG A 17 7.39 1.74 -9.86
C ARG A 17 6.48 1.45 -11.06
N PHE A 18 5.61 2.39 -11.43
CA PHE A 18 4.68 2.26 -12.56
C PHE A 18 3.74 1.05 -12.47
N LEU A 19 3.44 0.60 -11.24
CA LEU A 19 2.60 -0.55 -10.99
C LEU A 19 1.13 -0.13 -10.87
N THR A 20 0.20 -0.94 -11.37
CA THR A 20 -1.24 -0.84 -11.07
C THR A 20 -1.59 -1.57 -9.77
N GLN A 21 -2.76 -1.29 -9.19
CA GLN A 21 -3.22 -2.03 -8.00
C GLN A 21 -3.34 -3.52 -8.29
N GLN A 22 -3.83 -3.89 -9.48
CA GLN A 22 -3.92 -5.28 -9.94
C GLN A 22 -2.54 -5.95 -10.04
N GLN A 23 -1.53 -5.29 -10.63
CA GLN A 23 -0.19 -5.86 -10.74
C GLN A 23 0.46 -6.13 -9.37
N LEU A 24 0.27 -5.21 -8.42
CA LEU A 24 0.74 -5.41 -7.05
C LEU A 24 -0.02 -6.57 -6.37
N ALA A 25 -1.33 -6.66 -6.60
CA ALA A 25 -2.17 -7.71 -6.04
C ALA A 25 -1.76 -9.10 -6.57
N ASP A 26 -1.56 -9.23 -7.89
CA ASP A 26 -1.13 -10.46 -8.55
C ASP A 26 0.22 -10.93 -8.00
N ALA A 27 1.17 -10.02 -7.85
CA ALA A 27 2.50 -10.33 -7.31
C ALA A 27 2.45 -10.86 -5.86
N LEU A 28 1.49 -10.37 -5.07
CA LEU A 28 1.33 -10.76 -3.66
C LEU A 28 0.32 -11.91 -3.48
N GLY A 29 -0.33 -12.38 -4.55
CA GLY A 29 -1.38 -13.38 -4.46
C GLY A 29 -2.60 -12.92 -3.64
N VAL A 30 -2.95 -11.63 -3.72
CA VAL A 30 -4.15 -11.04 -3.10
C VAL A 30 -5.07 -10.46 -4.18
N THR A 31 -6.25 -9.96 -3.79
CA THR A 31 -7.16 -9.30 -4.73
C THR A 31 -6.82 -7.82 -4.91
N GLU A 32 -7.14 -7.24 -6.07
CA GLU A 32 -7.02 -5.78 -6.29
C GLU A 32 -7.77 -4.99 -5.21
N THR A 33 -8.98 -5.43 -4.85
CA THR A 33 -9.77 -4.84 -3.76
C THR A 33 -9.02 -4.82 -2.43
N THR A 34 -8.20 -5.83 -2.15
CA THR A 34 -7.35 -5.87 -0.95
C THR A 34 -6.32 -4.76 -0.97
N VAL A 35 -5.60 -4.58 -2.09
CA VAL A 35 -4.64 -3.50 -2.28
C VAL A 35 -5.33 -2.13 -2.19
N ARG A 36 -6.49 -1.97 -2.83
CA ARG A 36 -7.30 -0.75 -2.73
C ARG A 36 -7.67 -0.41 -1.29
N ASN A 37 -8.07 -1.40 -0.50
CA ASN A 37 -8.42 -1.21 0.91
C ASN A 37 -7.20 -0.84 1.76
N TRP A 38 -6.03 -1.41 1.48
CA TRP A 38 -4.77 -1.00 2.13
C TRP A 38 -4.42 0.45 1.80
N GLU A 39 -4.45 0.83 0.53
CA GLU A 39 -4.16 2.21 0.10
C GLU A 39 -5.17 3.21 0.65
N ALA A 40 -6.42 2.80 0.88
CA ALA A 40 -7.45 3.65 1.48
C ALA A 40 -7.41 3.65 3.02
N GLY A 41 -6.53 2.87 3.66
CA GLY A 41 -6.47 2.74 5.12
C GLY A 41 -7.66 1.99 5.73
N ARG A 42 -8.47 1.30 4.92
CA ARG A 42 -9.67 0.57 5.38
C ARG A 42 -9.34 -0.78 6.01
N SER A 43 -8.17 -1.33 5.72
CA SER A 43 -7.68 -2.57 6.33
C SER A 43 -6.18 -2.54 6.51
N ARG A 44 -5.70 -3.19 7.57
CA ARG A 44 -4.27 -3.39 7.80
C ARG A 44 -3.79 -4.63 7.03
N PRO A 45 -2.66 -4.54 6.31
CA PRO A 45 -2.08 -5.67 5.60
C PRO A 45 -1.65 -6.77 6.58
N LYS A 46 -2.00 -8.01 6.26
CA LYS A 46 -1.53 -9.21 6.97
C LYS A 46 -0.74 -10.05 5.98
N LEU A 47 0.54 -9.72 5.84
CA LEU A 47 1.42 -10.37 4.88
C LEU A 47 2.09 -11.58 5.53
N THR A 48 2.14 -12.70 4.81
CA THR A 48 3.07 -13.78 5.15
C THR A 48 4.52 -13.33 4.91
N PRO A 49 5.53 -14.01 5.49
CA PRO A 49 6.94 -13.67 5.22
C PRO A 49 7.31 -13.70 3.73
N ALA A 50 6.68 -14.58 2.95
CA ALA A 50 6.88 -14.65 1.50
C ALA A 50 6.30 -13.41 0.79
N GLN A 51 5.06 -13.02 1.15
CA GLN A 51 4.43 -11.82 0.61
C GLN A 51 5.19 -10.54 1.00
N TYR A 52 5.67 -10.46 2.24
CA TYR A 52 6.50 -9.35 2.69
C TYR A 52 7.78 -9.21 1.85
N LYS A 53 8.53 -10.30 1.65
CA LYS A 53 9.72 -10.29 0.78
C LYS A 53 9.38 -9.89 -0.65
N LYS A 54 8.28 -10.42 -1.19
CA LYS A 54 7.84 -10.12 -2.55
C LYS A 54 7.42 -8.65 -2.72
N LEU A 55 6.81 -8.07 -1.68
CA LEU A 55 6.47 -6.65 -1.64
C LEU A 55 7.72 -5.78 -1.74
N LEU A 56 8.75 -6.06 -0.95
CA LEU A 56 10.01 -5.32 -1.00
C LEU A 56 10.69 -5.45 -2.37
N GLU A 57 10.70 -6.66 -2.93
CA GLU A 57 11.26 -6.95 -4.25
C GLU A 57 10.56 -6.15 -5.36
N ILE A 58 9.22 -6.20 -5.43
CA ILE A 58 8.47 -5.54 -6.51
C ILE A 58 8.46 -4.01 -6.36
N LEU A 59 8.45 -3.51 -5.12
CA LEU A 59 8.55 -2.09 -4.85
C LEU A 59 9.99 -1.56 -4.97
N GLN A 60 10.99 -2.44 -5.08
CA GLN A 60 12.41 -2.11 -5.11
C GLN A 60 12.78 -1.16 -3.96
N ILE A 61 12.47 -1.60 -2.73
CA ILE A 61 12.76 -0.87 -1.49
C ILE A 61 13.36 -1.82 -0.44
N THR A 62 14.00 -1.24 0.56
CA THR A 62 14.45 -1.96 1.76
C THR A 62 13.36 -1.98 2.84
N PRO A 63 13.49 -2.84 3.88
CA PRO A 63 12.62 -2.81 5.05
C PRO A 63 12.48 -1.44 5.70
N ASP A 64 13.57 -0.66 5.79
CA ASP A 64 13.61 0.67 6.42
C ASP A 64 12.84 1.74 5.63
N GLU A 65 12.65 1.53 4.33
CA GLU A 65 11.88 2.42 3.45
C GLU A 65 10.38 2.06 3.43
N LEU A 66 9.99 0.92 4.01
CA LEU A 66 8.60 0.51 4.06
C LEU A 66 7.86 1.34 5.12
N PRO A 67 6.73 1.99 4.76
CA PRO A 67 5.97 2.78 5.72
C PRO A 67 5.28 1.88 6.75
N ASP A 68 5.19 2.38 7.99
CA ASP A 68 4.47 1.70 9.08
C ASP A 68 2.98 1.49 8.78
N GLU A 69 2.38 2.39 7.98
CA GLU A 69 1.01 2.31 7.51
C GLU A 69 0.92 2.45 5.99
N PHE A 70 0.08 1.63 5.35
CA PHE A 70 -0.10 1.65 3.89
C PHE A 70 -1.12 2.69 3.41
N GLY A 71 -2.07 3.06 4.27
CA GLY A 71 -3.12 4.04 4.01
C GLY A 71 -2.72 5.45 4.47
N THR A 72 -3.51 6.46 4.09
CA THR A 72 -3.28 7.83 4.56
C THR A 72 -3.62 7.94 6.06
N PRO A 73 -2.71 8.45 6.91
CA PRO A 73 -2.99 8.74 8.31
C PRO A 73 -3.90 9.97 8.39
N GLY A 74 -5.23 9.79 8.30
CA GLY A 74 -6.13 10.95 8.26
C GLY A 74 -7.62 10.67 8.20
N ARG A 75 -8.07 9.42 8.37
CA ARG A 75 -9.49 9.12 8.58
C ARG A 75 -9.64 8.12 9.71
N GLN A 76 -9.16 8.51 10.89
CA GLN A 76 -9.77 7.97 12.10
C GLN A 76 -11.19 8.52 12.12
N ASN A 77 -12.18 7.63 12.11
CA ASN A 77 -13.55 8.03 12.38
C ASN A 77 -13.54 8.63 13.79
N GLU A 78 -13.76 9.94 13.89
CA GLU A 78 -14.30 10.51 15.13
C GLU A 78 -15.63 9.80 15.45
N PRO A 79 -15.94 9.59 16.74
CA PRO A 79 -16.99 8.69 17.20
C PRO A 79 -18.40 9.03 16.67
#